data_AF-A0A8S3F3E2-F1
#
_entry.id   AF-A0A8S3F3E2-F1
#
_cell.length_a   1.000
_cell.length_b   1.000
_cell.length_c   1.000
_cell.angle_alpha   90.00
_cell.angle_beta   90.00
_cell.angle_gamma   90.00
#
_symmetry.space_group_name_H-M   'P 1'
#
loop_
_entity.id
_entity.type
_entity.pdbx_description
1 polymer ?
#
loop_
_entity_poly.entity_id
_entity_poly.type
_entity_poly.pdbx_seq_one_letter_code
_entity_poly.pdbx_strand_id
1 'polypeptide(L)'
;MMEGKEHKNLETFSLVWLDPGVNNSKENINVQQQFRACISHLETFDKVDKCERFIRSEPINSRIILVASERLSPDLIPRIHQLSQVFSIYIYGVDKRKINTWTNTYSKVKAVLTDVNVLVSQICSDHVRRSPTKSEDLFEFNIFNASTSDERSTTVL
;
A
#
# COMPACT_ATOMS: atom_id res chain seq x y z
N MET A 1 24.62 12.94 -29.93
CA MET A 1 24.24 11.76 -29.11
C MET A 1 23.19 12.23 -28.12
N MET A 2 21.94 11.77 -28.28
CA MET A 2 20.87 12.11 -27.34
C MET A 2 20.94 11.13 -26.18
N GLU A 3 21.11 11.66 -24.98
CA GLU A 3 21.04 10.95 -23.72
C GLU A 3 19.57 10.55 -23.50
N GLY A 4 19.28 9.27 -23.67
CA GLY A 4 17.96 8.71 -23.41
C GLY A 4 17.67 8.83 -21.92
N LYS A 5 16.88 9.84 -21.54
CA LYS A 5 16.27 9.88 -20.20
C LYS A 5 15.35 8.68 -20.07
N GLU A 6 15.83 7.65 -19.38
CA GLU A 6 14.97 6.63 -18.81
C GLU A 6 13.99 7.34 -17.87
N HIS A 7 12.77 7.58 -18.35
CA HIS A 7 11.65 7.89 -17.49
C HIS A 7 11.32 6.61 -16.71
N LYS A 8 12.07 6.33 -15.64
CA LYS A 8 11.58 5.45 -14.59
C LYS A 8 10.30 6.11 -14.07
N ASN A 9 9.15 5.66 -14.56
CA ASN A 9 7.84 5.96 -14.00
C ASN A 9 7.83 5.34 -12.60
N LEU A 10 8.42 6.04 -11.64
CA LEU A 10 8.37 5.73 -10.22
C LEU A 10 6.96 6.10 -9.77
N GLU A 11 6.00 5.21 -10.03
CA GLU A 11 4.67 5.33 -9.45
C GLU A 11 4.82 5.23 -7.93
N THR A 12 4.56 6.34 -7.24
CA THR A 12 4.57 6.37 -5.78
C THR A 12 3.32 5.68 -5.28
N PHE A 13 3.49 4.53 -4.63
CA PHE A 13 2.43 3.85 -3.90
C PHE A 13 2.30 4.44 -2.50
N SER A 14 1.11 4.93 -2.16
CA SER A 14 0.79 5.43 -0.82
C SER A 14 -0.48 4.77 -0.28
N LEU A 15 -0.46 4.52 1.03
CA LEU A 15 -1.63 4.11 1.79
C LEU A 15 -2.19 5.34 2.50
N VAL A 16 -3.46 5.63 2.25
CA VAL A 16 -4.21 6.66 2.95
C VAL A 16 -5.22 5.98 3.85
N TRP A 17 -5.22 6.32 5.14
CA TRP A 17 -6.19 5.81 6.09
C TRP A 17 -7.02 6.93 6.72
N LEU A 18 -8.32 6.94 6.40
CA LEU A 18 -9.32 7.84 6.97
C LEU A 18 -10.14 7.13 8.06
N ASP A 19 -9.85 7.43 9.32
CA ASP A 19 -10.62 6.96 10.47
C ASP A 19 -10.72 8.05 11.56
N PRO A 20 -11.92 8.33 12.10
CA PRO A 20 -12.08 9.35 13.13
C PRO A 20 -11.27 9.10 14.41
N GLY A 21 -10.99 7.84 14.73
CA GLY A 21 -10.19 7.41 15.86
C GLY A 21 -8.76 7.05 15.47
N VAL A 22 -8.30 7.37 14.26
CA VAL A 22 -7.03 6.85 13.71
C VAL A 22 -5.83 7.04 14.65
N ASN A 23 -5.78 8.18 15.36
CA ASN A 23 -4.69 8.50 16.30
C ASN A 23 -5.06 8.36 17.78
N ASN A 24 -6.30 7.95 18.09
CA ASN A 24 -6.83 8.02 19.45
C ASN A 24 -7.18 6.65 20.05
N SER A 25 -7.30 5.60 19.23
CA SER A 25 -7.55 4.24 19.73
C SER A 25 -6.26 3.42 19.74
N LYS A 26 -6.05 2.65 20.82
CA LYS A 26 -4.90 1.74 20.93
C LYS A 26 -4.89 0.71 19.79
N GLU A 27 -6.07 0.25 19.40
CA GLU A 27 -6.26 -0.63 18.26
C GLU A 27 -5.74 0.02 16.98
N ASN A 28 -6.19 1.24 16.65
CA ASN A 28 -5.76 1.91 15.43
C ASN A 28 -4.26 2.20 15.41
N ILE A 29 -3.68 2.57 16.55
CA ILE A 29 -2.23 2.76 16.68
C ILE A 29 -1.48 1.46 16.33
N ASN A 30 -1.94 0.31 16.81
CA ASN A 30 -1.37 -1.00 16.49
C ASN A 30 -1.49 -1.32 14.98
N VAL A 31 -2.64 -1.01 14.37
CA VAL A 31 -2.84 -1.19 12.93
C VAL A 31 -1.90 -0.30 12.12
N GLN A 32 -1.72 0.97 12.51
CA GLN A 32 -0.78 1.86 11.84
C GLN A 32 0.65 1.28 11.89
N GLN A 33 1.06 0.68 13.01
CA GLN A 33 2.37 0.04 13.14
C GLN A 33 2.50 -1.14 12.16
N GLN A 34 1.46 -1.97 12.04
CA GLN A 34 1.44 -3.09 11.09
C GLN A 34 1.49 -2.61 9.65
N PHE A 35 0.74 -1.55 9.29
CA PHE A 35 0.83 -0.95 7.96
C PHE A 35 2.22 -0.39 7.67
N ARG A 36 2.83 0.33 8.61
CA ARG A 36 4.20 0.88 8.45
C ARG A 36 5.25 -0.21 8.30
N ALA A 37 5.00 -1.43 8.81
CA ALA A 37 5.90 -2.55 8.64
C ALA A 37 5.94 -3.08 7.19
N CYS A 38 4.88 -2.87 6.40
CA CYS A 38 4.79 -3.38 5.03
C CYS A 38 4.69 -2.30 3.94
N ILE A 39 4.38 -1.05 4.30
CA ILE A 39 4.18 0.06 3.37
C ILE A 39 4.99 1.27 3.85
N SER A 40 5.83 1.81 2.95
CA SER A 40 6.73 2.92 3.25
C SER A 40 6.04 4.27 3.43
N HIS A 41 4.89 4.48 2.77
CA HIS A 41 4.17 5.75 2.79
C HIS A 41 2.74 5.55 3.30
N LEU A 42 2.54 5.81 4.59
CA LEU A 42 1.23 5.81 5.26
C LEU A 42 0.87 7.24 5.68
N GLU A 43 -0.24 7.74 5.16
CA GLU A 43 -0.87 9.00 5.57
C GLU A 43 -2.18 8.73 6.30
N THR A 44 -2.40 9.40 7.43
CA THR A 44 -3.59 9.19 8.27
C THR A 44 -4.40 10.47 8.44
N PHE A 45 -5.72 10.32 8.42
CA PHE A 45 -6.66 11.44 8.52
C PHE A 45 -7.83 11.10 9.43
N ASP A 46 -8.25 12.08 10.22
CA ASP A 46 -9.41 12.03 11.11
C ASP A 46 -10.65 12.73 10.52
N LYS A 47 -10.47 13.50 9.44
CA LYS A 47 -11.48 14.36 8.81
C LYS A 47 -11.52 14.16 7.30
N VAL A 48 -12.75 14.07 6.76
CA VAL A 48 -13.02 13.89 5.33
C VAL A 48 -12.36 14.99 4.49
N ASP A 49 -12.57 16.26 4.83
CA ASP A 49 -12.04 17.39 4.04
C ASP A 49 -10.51 17.39 3.94
N LYS A 50 -9.81 16.98 5.02
CA LYS A 50 -8.35 16.89 5.02
C LYS A 50 -7.88 15.77 4.11
N CYS A 51 -8.51 14.60 4.22
CA CYS A 51 -8.21 13.44 3.38
C CYS A 51 -8.49 13.75 1.90
N GLU A 52 -9.64 14.36 1.58
CA GLU A 52 -9.98 14.74 0.22
C GLU A 52 -8.97 15.73 -0.36
N ARG A 53 -8.61 16.78 0.39
CA ARG A 53 -7.61 17.76 -0.07
C ARG A 53 -6.26 17.11 -0.36
N PHE A 54 -5.81 16.21 0.53
CA PHE A 54 -4.57 15.46 0.32
C PHE A 54 -4.64 14.62 -0.95
N ILE A 55 -5.69 13.80 -1.11
CA ILE A 55 -5.86 12.97 -2.30
C ILE A 55 -5.84 13.82 -3.57
N ARG A 56 -6.50 14.99 -3.57
CA ARG A 56 -6.54 15.89 -4.74
C ARG A 56 -5.23 16.62 -5.01
N SER A 57 -4.39 16.84 -4.00
CA SER A 57 -3.08 17.46 -4.17
C SER A 57 -2.02 16.49 -4.68
N GLU A 58 -2.26 15.18 -4.54
CA GLU A 58 -1.34 14.16 -5.05
C GLU A 58 -1.24 14.19 -6.58
N PRO A 59 -0.04 13.94 -7.14
CA PRO A 59 0.16 13.80 -8.57
C PRO A 59 -0.79 12.79 -9.23
N ILE A 60 -1.16 13.04 -10.49
CA ILE A 60 -2.11 12.18 -11.22
C ILE A 60 -1.60 10.76 -11.45
N ASN A 61 -0.28 10.56 -11.40
CA ASN A 61 0.42 9.28 -11.52
C ASN A 61 0.68 8.60 -10.15
N SER A 62 0.27 9.22 -9.04
CA SER A 62 0.29 8.57 -7.72
C SER A 62 -0.70 7.42 -7.68
N ARG A 63 -0.36 6.34 -6.96
CA ARG A 63 -1.24 5.19 -6.75
C ARG A 63 -1.63 5.10 -5.28
N ILE A 64 -2.81 5.62 -4.97
CA ILE A 64 -3.35 5.66 -3.62
C ILE A 64 -4.22 4.44 -3.38
N ILE A 65 -3.88 3.68 -2.33
CA ILE A 65 -4.77 2.72 -1.70
C ILE A 65 -5.44 3.44 -0.53
N LEU A 66 -6.76 3.56 -0.56
CA LEU A 66 -7.54 4.19 0.50
C LEU A 66 -8.15 3.12 1.40
N VAL A 67 -7.92 3.24 2.71
CA VAL A 67 -8.71 2.61 3.75
C VAL A 67 -9.61 3.68 4.37
N ALA A 68 -10.92 3.51 4.31
CA ALA A 68 -11.87 4.45 4.89
C ALA A 68 -12.74 3.75 5.94
N SER A 69 -12.97 4.42 7.06
CA SER A 69 -13.92 3.92 8.05
C SER A 69 -15.34 3.89 7.46
N GLU A 70 -16.13 2.89 7.86
CA GLU A 70 -17.55 2.79 7.51
C GLU A 70 -18.28 4.12 7.71
N ARG A 71 -17.98 4.83 8.82
CA ARG A 71 -18.68 6.07 9.19
C ARG A 71 -18.39 7.24 8.24
N LEU A 72 -17.19 7.33 7.70
CA LEU A 72 -16.77 8.45 6.85
C LEU A 72 -16.81 8.11 5.35
N SER A 73 -16.87 6.82 5.02
CA SER A 73 -16.84 6.36 3.63
C SER A 73 -18.01 6.86 2.76
N PRO A 74 -19.28 6.97 3.22
CA PRO A 74 -20.37 7.45 2.37
C PRO A 74 -20.21 8.92 1.95
N ASP A 75 -19.48 9.72 2.74
CA ASP A 75 -19.23 11.12 2.45
C ASP A 75 -18.02 11.30 1.52
N LEU A 76 -16.94 10.56 1.76
CA LEU A 76 -15.71 10.70 0.97
C LEU A 76 -15.81 10.03 -0.41
N ILE A 77 -16.26 8.78 -0.49
CA ILE A 77 -16.14 7.96 -1.72
C ILE A 77 -16.80 8.62 -2.94
N PRO A 78 -18.04 9.16 -2.86
CA PRO A 78 -18.67 9.83 -4.00
C PRO A 78 -17.87 11.01 -4.56
N ARG A 79 -16.99 11.63 -3.75
CA ARG A 79 -16.21 12.81 -4.15
C ARG A 79 -14.92 12.45 -4.88
N ILE A 80 -14.36 11.27 -4.61
CA ILE A 80 -13.02 10.88 -5.06
C ILE A 80 -13.00 9.65 -5.97
N HIS A 81 -14.10 8.89 -6.10
CA HIS A 81 -14.06 7.61 -6.82
C HIS A 81 -13.65 7.74 -8.28
N GLN A 82 -13.87 8.90 -8.91
CA GLN A 82 -13.47 9.17 -10.29
C GLN A 82 -12.00 9.54 -10.45
N LEU A 83 -11.31 9.94 -9.37
CA LEU A 83 -9.92 10.40 -9.43
C LEU A 83 -8.98 9.25 -9.80
N SER A 84 -8.17 9.44 -10.84
CA SER A 84 -7.24 8.40 -11.32
C SER A 84 -6.21 8.01 -10.27
N GLN A 85 -5.78 8.95 -9.40
CA GLN A 85 -4.85 8.62 -8.31
C GLN A 85 -5.43 7.64 -7.29
N VAL A 86 -6.76 7.57 -7.14
CA VAL A 86 -7.41 6.58 -6.27
C VAL A 86 -7.46 5.26 -7.01
N PHE A 87 -6.59 4.33 -6.62
CA PHE A 87 -6.43 3.05 -7.27
C PHE A 87 -7.35 1.97 -6.68
N SER A 88 -7.50 1.96 -5.36
CA SER A 88 -8.32 0.96 -4.66
C SER A 88 -8.85 1.51 -3.36
N ILE A 89 -10.07 1.11 -3.01
CA ILE A 89 -10.74 1.54 -1.79
C ILE A 89 -11.14 0.30 -0.98
N TYR A 90 -10.80 0.34 0.30
CA TYR A 90 -11.14 -0.64 1.31
C TYR A 90 -11.95 0.05 2.40
N ILE A 91 -13.06 -0.54 2.79
CA ILE A 91 -13.89 -0.01 3.87
C ILE A 91 -13.67 -0.85 5.11
N TYR A 92 -13.29 -0.22 6.21
CA TYR A 92 -13.07 -0.88 7.50
C TYR A 92 -14.15 -0.44 8.49
N GLY A 93 -14.84 -1.37 9.13
CA GLY A 93 -15.91 -1.05 10.07
C GLY A 93 -16.59 -2.28 10.64
N VAL A 94 -17.47 -2.07 11.61
CA VAL A 94 -18.05 -3.14 12.43
C VAL A 94 -19.36 -3.69 11.83
N ASP A 95 -20.08 -2.92 11.01
CA ASP A 95 -21.40 -3.32 10.50
C ASP A 95 -21.47 -3.42 8.97
N LYS A 96 -21.20 -4.62 8.44
CA LYS A 96 -21.29 -4.90 7.01
C LYS A 96 -22.70 -4.69 6.42
N ARG A 97 -23.75 -4.67 7.24
CA ARG A 97 -25.15 -4.77 6.77
C ARG A 97 -25.65 -3.48 6.11
N LYS A 98 -25.12 -2.31 6.47
CA LYS A 98 -25.54 -1.01 5.93
C LYS A 98 -24.72 -0.55 4.72
N ILE A 99 -23.55 -1.14 4.53
CA ILE A 99 -22.56 -0.71 3.55
C ILE A 99 -22.84 -1.30 2.17
N ASN A 100 -23.33 -2.54 2.13
CA ASN A 100 -23.33 -3.35 0.91
C ASN A 100 -24.20 -2.80 -0.24
N THR A 101 -25.19 -1.96 0.07
CA THR A 101 -26.12 -1.42 -0.94
C THR A 101 -25.46 -0.38 -1.84
N TRP A 102 -24.61 0.48 -1.28
CA TRP A 102 -23.99 1.57 -2.05
C TRP A 102 -22.56 1.24 -2.48
N THR A 103 -21.83 0.37 -1.79
CA THR A 103 -20.45 0.05 -2.18
C THR A 103 -20.35 -0.62 -3.55
N ASN A 104 -21.37 -1.40 -3.92
CA ASN A 104 -21.43 -2.07 -5.20
C ASN A 104 -21.58 -1.09 -6.39
N THR A 105 -21.93 0.18 -6.15
CA THR A 105 -21.99 1.19 -7.22
C THR A 105 -20.62 1.76 -7.58
N TYR A 106 -19.58 1.50 -6.77
CA TYR A 106 -18.25 2.08 -6.95
C TYR A 106 -17.23 0.99 -7.29
N SER A 107 -16.83 0.91 -8.56
CA SER A 107 -15.92 -0.14 -9.09
C SER A 107 -14.55 -0.22 -8.40
N LYS A 108 -14.11 0.84 -7.74
CA LYS A 108 -12.83 0.89 -7.00
C LYS A 108 -12.94 0.37 -5.57
N VAL A 109 -14.14 0.15 -5.06
CA VAL A 109 -14.34 -0.47 -3.74
C VAL A 109 -14.11 -1.98 -3.89
N LYS A 110 -13.02 -2.46 -3.28
CA LYS A 110 -12.61 -3.87 -3.39
C LYS A 110 -13.21 -4.75 -2.33
N ALA A 111 -13.31 -4.25 -1.10
CA ALA A 111 -13.80 -5.04 0.03
C ALA A 111 -14.31 -4.16 1.17
N VAL A 112 -15.24 -4.75 1.93
CA VAL A 112 -15.73 -4.26 3.22
C VAL A 112 -15.27 -5.26 4.28
N LEU A 113 -14.38 -4.81 5.16
CA LEU A 113 -13.65 -5.65 6.10
C LEU A 113 -13.99 -5.25 7.54
N THR A 114 -14.20 -6.25 8.37
CA THR A 114 -14.43 -6.11 9.82
C THR A 114 -13.26 -6.62 10.64
N ASP A 115 -12.40 -7.44 10.03
CA ASP A 115 -11.26 -8.05 10.68
C ASP A 115 -9.98 -7.31 10.29
N VAL A 116 -9.27 -6.85 11.32
CA VAL A 116 -8.05 -6.07 11.19
C VAL A 116 -6.89 -6.85 10.59
N ASN A 117 -6.75 -8.13 10.91
CA ASN A 117 -5.68 -8.97 10.37
C ASN A 117 -5.93 -9.23 8.88
N VAL A 118 -7.19 -9.44 8.50
CA VAL A 118 -7.58 -9.56 7.09
C VAL A 118 -7.31 -8.26 6.35
N LEU A 119 -7.65 -7.09 6.94
CA LEU A 119 -7.35 -5.78 6.37
C LEU A 119 -5.84 -5.60 6.13
N VAL A 120 -5.02 -5.80 7.16
CA VAL A 120 -3.55 -5.64 7.05
C VAL A 120 -2.99 -6.60 6.02
N SER A 121 -3.34 -7.89 6.10
CA SER A 121 -2.86 -8.90 5.15
C SER A 121 -3.22 -8.56 3.70
N GLN A 122 -4.46 -8.12 3.46
CA GLN A 122 -4.93 -7.79 2.12
C GLN A 122 -4.25 -6.54 1.56
N ILE A 123 -4.09 -5.50 2.39
CA ILE A 123 -3.41 -4.25 2.02
C ILE A 123 -1.92 -4.50 1.74
N CYS A 124 -1.22 -5.22 2.60
CA CYS A 124 0.19 -5.55 2.41
C CYS A 124 0.41 -6.43 1.16
N SER A 125 -0.46 -7.42 0.92
CA SER A 125 -0.38 -8.26 -0.28
C SER A 125 -0.64 -7.46 -1.56
N ASP A 126 -1.62 -6.56 -1.54
CA ASP A 126 -1.93 -5.69 -2.67
C ASP A 126 -0.80 -4.67 -2.97
N HIS A 127 -0.05 -4.26 -1.94
CA HIS A 127 1.15 -3.45 -2.09
C HIS A 127 2.30 -4.26 -2.72
N VAL A 128 2.63 -5.45 -2.19
CA VAL A 128 3.72 -6.30 -2.70
C VAL A 128 3.49 -6.73 -4.15
N ARG A 129 2.25 -7.07 -4.52
CA ARG A 129 1.94 -7.49 -5.90
C ARG A 129 2.07 -6.36 -6.92
N ARG A 130 2.12 -5.11 -6.47
CA ARG A 130 2.00 -3.95 -7.37
C ARG A 130 3.11 -2.91 -7.19
N SER A 131 3.95 -3.04 -6.17
CA SER A 131 5.25 -2.40 -6.21
C SER A 131 5.94 -2.90 -7.48
N PRO A 132 6.46 -2.00 -8.34
CA PRO A 132 7.36 -2.42 -9.39
C PRO A 132 8.46 -3.19 -8.67
N THR A 133 8.56 -4.48 -8.94
CA THR A 133 9.55 -5.38 -8.36
C THR A 133 10.86 -4.61 -8.38
N LYS A 134 11.41 -4.32 -7.20
CA LYS A 134 12.82 -3.97 -7.13
C LYS A 134 13.53 -5.18 -7.72
N SER A 135 13.93 -5.09 -8.98
CA SER A 135 15.00 -5.88 -9.56
C SER A 135 16.35 -5.62 -8.87
N GLU A 136 16.34 -4.95 -7.72
CA GLU A 136 17.48 -4.70 -6.83
C GLU A 136 17.44 -5.54 -5.55
N ASP A 137 16.36 -6.30 -5.29
CA ASP A 137 16.43 -7.46 -4.39
C ASP A 137 16.65 -8.74 -5.22
N LEU A 138 17.68 -8.68 -6.07
CA LEU A 138 18.53 -9.84 -6.33
C LEU A 138 19.18 -10.20 -5.00
N PHE A 139 18.42 -10.80 -4.09
CA PHE A 139 18.98 -11.54 -2.98
C PHE A 139 19.86 -12.62 -3.58
N GLU A 140 21.16 -12.32 -3.57
CA GLU A 140 22.25 -13.26 -3.36
C GLU A 140 22.05 -14.59 -4.09
N PHE A 141 22.48 -14.59 -5.36
CA PHE A 141 23.03 -15.77 -6.00
C PHE A 141 24.21 -16.30 -5.15
N ASN A 142 23.91 -17.00 -4.06
CA ASN A 142 24.81 -17.99 -3.47
C ASN A 142 24.49 -19.36 -4.08
N ILE A 143 24.51 -19.43 -5.42
CA ILE A 143 24.68 -20.69 -6.16
C ILE A 143 25.68 -20.42 -7.30
N PHE A 144 26.98 -20.48 -6.96
CA PHE A 144 28.08 -21.12 -7.68
C PHE A 144 29.38 -20.71 -6.96
N ASN A 145 30.04 -21.58 -6.20
CA ASN A 145 30.81 -22.64 -6.82
C ASN A 145 30.71 -23.93 -5.99
N ALA A 146 30.08 -24.92 -6.59
CA ALA A 146 30.19 -26.30 -6.18
C ALA A 146 31.63 -26.80 -6.39
N SER A 147 31.98 -27.77 -5.54
CA SER A 147 32.87 -28.90 -5.81
C SER A 147 34.37 -28.68 -6.07
N THR A 148 35.14 -29.19 -5.08
CA THR A 148 36.21 -30.20 -5.20
C THR A 148 37.54 -29.81 -5.88
N SER A 149 38.62 -29.78 -5.09
CA SER A 149 39.64 -30.86 -5.02
C SER A 149 41.00 -30.33 -4.55
N ASP A 150 41.65 -31.11 -3.68
CA ASP A 150 43.05 -31.03 -3.26
C ASP A 150 44.05 -30.76 -4.41
N GLU A 151 45.14 -30.03 -4.13
CA GLU A 151 46.52 -30.52 -4.34
C GLU A 151 47.63 -29.59 -3.77
N ARG A 152 48.79 -30.21 -3.52
CA ARG A 152 49.94 -29.88 -2.65
C ARG A 152 50.91 -28.76 -3.13
N SER A 153 51.72 -28.27 -2.16
CA SER A 153 53.12 -27.75 -2.22
C SER A 153 53.46 -26.66 -3.26
N THR A 154 54.20 -25.59 -2.94
CA THR A 154 55.63 -25.61 -2.54
C THR A 154 56.04 -24.21 -2.06
N THR A 155 56.75 -24.10 -0.93
CA THR A 155 57.44 -22.87 -0.53
C THR A 155 58.90 -22.94 -1.00
N VAL A 156 59.33 -22.02 -1.85
CA VAL A 156 60.75 -21.73 -2.12
C VAL A 156 60.92 -20.23 -2.33
N LEU A 157 61.56 -19.56 -1.37
CA LEU A 157 62.71 -18.65 -1.52
C LEU A 157 63.04 -18.03 -0.16
#